data_AF-A0A2D5X2S9-F1
#
_entry.id   AF-A0A2D5X2S9-F1
#
_cell.length_a   1.000
_cell.length_b   1.000
_cell.length_c   1.000
_cell.angle_alpha   90.00
_cell.angle_beta   90.00
_cell.angle_gamma   90.00
#
_symmetry.space_group_name_H-M   'P 1'
#
loop_
_entity.id
_entity.type
_entity.pdbx_description
1 polymer ?
#
loop_
_entity_poly.entity_id
_entity_poly.type
_entity_poly.pdbx_seq_one_letter_code
_entity_poly.pdbx_strand_id
1 'polypeptide(L)'
;GCADTQLDSDNDGVNDSLDQCTSTPTNETANNMGCSDSEWDSDGDGFMDSNDDCPNEDGSSTTDRTGCIDSDQDGVSDLNDAFPQDATKQTASDSTEEGGFSPMVVALVGMFVLFSIVAGALIVLRMRRGGDVEEQFSGGLTMQPAVSLTEMAMPAQAATELGLQTATESLVAADPVATPDAEPEQWVDENGVTWHRQPDGVLLRWNGEAWEPAS
;
A
#
# COMPACT_ATOMS: atom_id res chain seq x y z
N GLY A 1 -58.23 -30.19 4.31
CA GLY A 1 -57.23 -29.24 3.80
C GLY A 1 -56.33 -28.87 4.95
N CYS A 2 -55.07 -28.53 4.66
CA CYS A 2 -54.13 -27.98 5.63
C CYS A 2 -54.62 -26.59 6.09
N ALA A 3 -54.24 -26.15 7.29
CA ALA A 3 -54.48 -24.79 7.74
C ALA A 3 -53.52 -23.82 7.04
N ASP A 4 -53.90 -22.54 6.88
CA ASP A 4 -53.06 -21.52 6.23
C ASP A 4 -51.68 -21.37 6.91
N THR A 5 -51.60 -21.61 8.22
CA THR A 5 -50.35 -21.58 8.98
C THR A 5 -49.42 -22.76 8.69
N GLN A 6 -49.88 -23.76 7.94
CA GLN A 6 -49.11 -24.93 7.53
C GLN A 6 -48.80 -24.92 6.03
N LEU A 7 -49.15 -23.85 5.32
CA LEU A 7 -48.83 -23.71 3.92
C LEU A 7 -47.33 -23.43 3.78
N ASP A 8 -46.72 -24.12 2.83
CA ASP A 8 -45.31 -24.05 2.46
C ASP A 8 -45.32 -24.19 0.92
N SER A 9 -45.18 -23.05 0.24
CA SER A 9 -45.46 -22.90 -1.19
C SER A 9 -44.33 -23.46 -2.07
N ASP A 10 -43.08 -23.31 -1.65
CA ASP A 10 -41.89 -23.80 -2.34
C ASP A 10 -41.37 -25.14 -1.79
N ASN A 11 -41.90 -25.58 -0.64
CA ASN A 11 -41.57 -26.84 0.05
C ASN A 11 -40.11 -26.88 0.53
N ASP A 12 -39.59 -25.74 0.98
CA ASP A 12 -38.24 -25.61 1.51
C ASP A 12 -38.13 -26.02 3.01
N GLY A 13 -39.28 -26.21 3.67
CA GLY A 13 -39.40 -26.61 5.06
C GLY A 13 -39.75 -25.48 6.03
N VAL A 14 -39.89 -24.25 5.53
CA VAL A 14 -40.38 -23.06 6.25
C VAL A 14 -41.78 -22.72 5.73
N ASN A 15 -42.69 -22.34 6.63
CA ASN A 15 -44.05 -22.02 6.21
C ASN A 15 -44.13 -20.60 5.64
N ASP A 16 -45.04 -20.35 4.70
CA ASP A 16 -45.22 -19.06 4.00
C ASP A 16 -45.33 -17.84 4.95
N SER A 17 -45.77 -18.05 6.19
CA SER A 17 -45.92 -16.99 7.19
C SER A 17 -44.61 -16.58 7.89
N LEU A 18 -43.58 -17.44 7.86
CA LEU A 18 -42.26 -17.21 8.44
C LEU A 18 -41.15 -17.16 7.37
N ASP A 19 -41.48 -17.58 6.17
CA ASP A 19 -40.61 -17.56 5.00
C ASP A 19 -40.47 -16.12 4.45
N GLN A 20 -39.23 -15.66 4.39
CA GLN A 20 -38.84 -14.37 3.83
C GLN A 20 -38.53 -14.47 2.33
N CYS A 21 -38.22 -15.66 1.82
CA CYS A 21 -37.90 -15.93 0.43
C CYS A 21 -38.89 -16.95 -0.15
N THR A 22 -40.00 -16.41 -0.68
CA THR A 22 -41.18 -17.15 -1.16
C THR A 22 -40.96 -18.21 -2.27
N SER A 23 -39.71 -18.40 -2.69
CA SER A 23 -39.35 -19.21 -3.85
C SER A 23 -37.95 -19.83 -3.75
N THR A 24 -37.57 -20.32 -2.57
CA THR A 24 -36.29 -20.99 -2.37
C THR A 24 -36.09 -22.13 -3.37
N PRO A 25 -34.98 -22.13 -4.14
CA PRO A 25 -34.69 -23.19 -5.09
C PRO A 25 -34.62 -24.56 -4.41
N THR A 26 -35.37 -25.53 -4.93
CA THR A 26 -35.43 -26.92 -4.41
C THR A 26 -34.09 -27.68 -4.40
N ASN A 27 -33.04 -27.16 -5.04
CA ASN A 27 -31.69 -27.75 -5.01
C ASN A 27 -30.79 -27.13 -3.94
N GLU A 28 -31.29 -26.16 -3.18
CA GLU A 28 -30.57 -25.45 -2.15
C GLU A 28 -31.21 -25.70 -0.78
N THR A 29 -30.48 -25.39 0.28
CA THR A 29 -30.99 -25.57 1.66
C THR A 29 -31.42 -24.23 2.18
N ALA A 30 -32.69 -24.10 2.54
CA ALA A 30 -33.21 -22.93 3.23
C ALA A 30 -32.65 -22.82 4.65
N ASN A 31 -32.38 -21.58 5.06
CA ASN A 31 -32.08 -21.23 6.43
C ASN A 31 -33.37 -21.15 7.27
N ASN A 32 -33.28 -20.69 8.52
CA ASN A 32 -34.43 -20.59 9.43
C ASN A 32 -35.46 -19.52 9.05
N MET A 33 -35.15 -18.69 8.06
CA MET A 33 -36.00 -17.65 7.51
C MET A 33 -36.58 -18.03 6.14
N GLY A 34 -36.37 -19.28 5.70
CA GLY A 34 -36.89 -19.76 4.42
C GLY A 34 -36.08 -19.27 3.22
N CYS A 35 -34.83 -18.85 3.41
CA CYS A 35 -33.98 -18.34 2.33
C CYS A 35 -32.74 -19.21 2.15
N SER A 36 -32.34 -19.46 0.92
CA SER A 36 -31.02 -20.04 0.61
C SER A 36 -29.98 -18.96 0.31
N ASP A 37 -28.71 -19.36 0.22
CA ASP A 37 -27.58 -18.46 -0.10
C ASP A 37 -27.75 -17.74 -1.45
N SER A 38 -28.61 -18.23 -2.37
CA SER A 38 -28.89 -17.55 -3.64
C SER A 38 -29.92 -16.42 -3.57
N GLU A 39 -30.69 -16.35 -2.49
CA GLU A 39 -31.72 -15.33 -2.26
C GLU A 39 -31.44 -14.47 -1.02
N TRP A 40 -30.54 -14.92 -0.14
CA TRP A 40 -30.16 -14.23 1.07
C TRP A 40 -28.91 -13.35 0.85
N ASP A 41 -28.96 -12.16 1.41
CA ASP A 41 -27.88 -11.16 1.44
C ASP A 41 -27.68 -10.79 2.92
N SER A 42 -26.63 -11.35 3.51
CA SER A 42 -26.42 -11.33 4.96
C SER A 42 -25.98 -9.97 5.51
N ASP A 43 -25.22 -9.19 4.75
CA ASP A 43 -24.77 -7.85 5.15
C ASP A 43 -25.55 -6.71 4.49
N GLY A 44 -26.33 -7.00 3.45
CA GLY A 44 -27.25 -6.07 2.81
C GLY A 44 -26.57 -5.13 1.82
N ASP A 45 -25.42 -5.51 1.26
CA ASP A 45 -24.66 -4.71 0.31
C ASP A 45 -25.18 -4.82 -1.14
N GLY A 46 -26.11 -5.74 -1.39
CA GLY A 46 -26.72 -5.99 -2.69
C GLY A 46 -26.11 -7.15 -3.47
N PHE A 47 -25.10 -7.84 -2.93
CA PHE A 47 -24.60 -9.10 -3.43
C PHE A 47 -25.17 -10.25 -2.58
N MET A 48 -25.85 -11.20 -3.22
CA MET A 48 -26.35 -12.38 -2.51
C MET A 48 -25.17 -13.23 -2.01
N ASP A 49 -25.29 -13.86 -0.85
CA ASP A 49 -24.22 -14.65 -0.19
C ASP A 49 -23.57 -15.68 -1.14
N SER A 50 -24.33 -16.25 -2.07
CA SER A 50 -23.85 -17.19 -3.10
C SER A 50 -22.85 -16.61 -4.11
N ASN A 51 -22.88 -15.29 -4.31
CA ASN A 51 -22.04 -14.55 -5.27
C ASN A 51 -21.15 -13.51 -4.58
N ASP A 52 -21.14 -13.50 -3.25
CA ASP A 52 -20.37 -12.58 -2.44
C ASP A 52 -19.14 -13.29 -1.85
N ASP A 53 -17.95 -12.72 -2.06
CA ASP A 53 -16.68 -13.22 -1.52
C ASP A 53 -16.46 -12.76 -0.07
N CYS A 54 -17.32 -11.89 0.45
CA CYS A 54 -17.33 -11.28 1.77
C CYS A 54 -18.75 -11.22 2.41
N PRO A 55 -19.47 -12.35 2.55
CA PRO A 55 -20.91 -12.40 2.91
C PRO A 55 -21.28 -11.93 4.33
N ASN A 56 -20.38 -11.30 5.07
CA ASN A 56 -20.65 -10.73 6.39
C ASN A 56 -20.03 -9.33 6.53
N GLU A 57 -19.51 -8.74 5.47
CA GLU A 57 -18.82 -7.45 5.45
C GLU A 57 -19.31 -6.65 4.25
N ASP A 58 -20.09 -5.60 4.53
CA ASP A 58 -20.67 -4.78 3.47
C ASP A 58 -19.61 -4.16 2.55
N GLY A 59 -19.75 -4.40 1.25
CA GLY A 59 -18.75 -4.03 0.27
C GLY A 59 -19.31 -3.57 -1.06
N SER A 60 -18.40 -3.15 -1.95
CA SER A 60 -18.76 -2.78 -3.32
C SER A 60 -17.73 -3.19 -4.35
N SER A 61 -16.69 -3.94 -3.95
CA SER A 61 -15.68 -4.45 -4.85
C SER A 61 -16.30 -5.41 -5.86
N THR A 62 -15.77 -5.44 -7.09
CA THR A 62 -16.30 -6.28 -8.18
C THR A 62 -15.24 -6.88 -9.10
N THR A 63 -13.98 -6.47 -8.98
CA THR A 63 -12.93 -6.81 -9.95
C THR A 63 -12.15 -8.05 -9.53
N ASP A 64 -11.65 -8.06 -8.29
CA ASP A 64 -10.83 -9.13 -7.73
C ASP A 64 -11.64 -10.05 -6.81
N ARG A 65 -12.49 -9.45 -5.98
CA ARG A 65 -13.44 -10.07 -5.07
C ARG A 65 -14.76 -9.33 -5.19
N THR A 66 -15.89 -10.03 -5.15
CA THR A 66 -17.23 -9.43 -5.22
C THR A 66 -17.74 -9.19 -3.81
N GLY A 67 -18.40 -8.05 -3.55
CA GLY A 67 -19.05 -7.75 -2.27
C GLY A 67 -18.10 -7.46 -1.10
N CYS A 68 -16.81 -7.24 -1.36
CA CYS A 68 -15.86 -6.86 -0.32
C CYS A 68 -15.69 -5.34 -0.22
N ILE A 69 -15.18 -4.88 0.92
CA ILE A 69 -14.86 -3.47 1.18
C ILE A 69 -13.97 -2.91 0.06
N ASP A 70 -14.42 -1.81 -0.53
CA ASP A 70 -13.73 -1.01 -1.55
C ASP A 70 -13.88 0.46 -1.15
N SER A 71 -12.87 0.97 -0.47
CA SER A 71 -12.88 2.27 0.19
C SER A 71 -12.88 3.45 -0.80
N ASP A 72 -12.27 3.30 -1.97
CA ASP A 72 -12.17 4.37 -2.99
C ASP A 72 -13.05 4.16 -4.22
N GLN A 73 -13.79 3.04 -4.27
CA GLN A 73 -14.79 2.68 -5.28
C GLN A 73 -14.20 2.54 -6.68
N ASP A 74 -12.99 2.02 -6.77
CA ASP A 74 -12.33 1.74 -8.04
C ASP A 74 -12.62 0.33 -8.59
N GLY A 75 -13.31 -0.47 -7.79
CA GLY A 75 -13.75 -1.82 -8.08
C GLY A 75 -12.83 -2.91 -7.54
N VAL A 76 -11.67 -2.60 -6.97
CA VAL A 76 -10.75 -3.55 -6.32
C VAL A 76 -10.96 -3.51 -4.81
N SER A 77 -11.01 -4.67 -4.17
CA SER A 77 -11.15 -4.73 -2.71
C SER A 77 -9.93 -4.18 -1.98
N ASP A 78 -10.13 -3.54 -0.83
CA ASP A 78 -9.08 -2.97 0.03
C ASP A 78 -7.98 -3.98 0.38
N LEU A 79 -8.31 -5.29 0.39
CA LEU A 79 -7.35 -6.35 0.68
C LEU A 79 -6.31 -6.54 -0.43
N ASN A 80 -6.72 -6.33 -1.69
CA ASN A 80 -5.86 -6.52 -2.86
C ASN A 80 -5.47 -5.21 -3.54
N ASP A 81 -5.93 -4.07 -3.05
CA ASP A 81 -5.50 -2.76 -3.49
C ASP A 81 -4.26 -2.28 -2.71
N ALA A 82 -3.22 -1.91 -3.47
CA ALA A 82 -2.02 -1.31 -2.91
C ALA A 82 -2.23 0.14 -2.43
N PHE A 83 -3.28 0.82 -2.92
CA PHE A 83 -3.64 2.18 -2.55
C PHE A 83 -5.16 2.33 -2.28
N PRO A 84 -5.72 1.74 -1.19
CA PRO A 84 -7.18 1.70 -0.89
C PRO A 84 -7.90 3.04 -0.68
N GLN A 85 -7.27 4.16 -0.98
CA GLN A 85 -7.80 5.51 -0.79
C GLN A 85 -7.51 6.39 -2.03
N ASP A 86 -7.04 5.79 -3.13
CA ASP A 86 -6.66 6.45 -4.37
C ASP A 86 -7.08 5.60 -5.57
N ALA A 87 -8.33 5.77 -5.98
CA ALA A 87 -8.98 5.07 -7.09
C ALA A 87 -8.28 5.19 -8.47
N THR A 88 -7.17 5.92 -8.54
CA THR A 88 -6.34 6.03 -9.75
C THR A 88 -5.18 5.04 -9.77
N LYS A 89 -4.93 4.28 -8.68
CA LYS A 89 -3.80 3.38 -8.56
C LYS A 89 -4.19 2.08 -7.87
N GLN A 90 -4.05 0.96 -8.58
CA GLN A 90 -4.42 -0.36 -8.04
C GLN A 90 -3.23 -1.25 -7.68
N THR A 91 -2.06 -0.96 -8.23
CA THR A 91 -0.86 -1.80 -8.05
C THR A 91 0.36 -0.97 -7.75
N ALA A 92 1.30 -1.50 -6.98
CA ALA A 92 2.57 -0.83 -6.70
C ALA A 92 3.36 -0.48 -7.99
N SER A 93 3.08 -1.16 -9.11
CA SER A 93 3.63 -0.84 -10.43
C SER A 93 3.05 0.41 -11.07
N ASP A 94 1.90 0.91 -10.62
CA ASP A 94 1.29 2.15 -11.11
C ASP A 94 1.87 3.41 -10.43
N SER A 95 2.94 3.24 -9.67
CA SER A 95 3.83 4.33 -9.26
C SER A 95 4.62 4.96 -10.42
N THR A 96 4.20 4.72 -11.67
CA THR A 96 4.81 5.28 -12.88
C THR A 96 4.45 6.72 -13.20
N GLU A 97 4.01 7.53 -12.25
CA GLU A 97 4.18 9.00 -12.35
C GLU A 97 4.81 9.44 -11.01
N GLU A 98 6.10 9.74 -10.92
CA GLU A 98 6.77 10.95 -11.44
C GLU A 98 8.30 10.75 -11.45
N GLY A 99 8.82 9.86 -12.30
CA GLY A 99 10.28 9.64 -12.45
C GLY A 99 10.75 9.40 -13.88
N GLY A 100 9.83 9.29 -14.84
CA GLY A 100 10.13 9.12 -16.25
C GLY A 100 10.37 10.47 -16.91
N PHE A 101 11.60 10.73 -17.34
CA PHE A 101 11.97 11.91 -18.12
C PHE A 101 10.88 12.21 -19.17
N SER A 102 10.26 13.39 -19.08
CA SER A 102 9.24 13.87 -20.02
C SER A 102 9.59 13.46 -21.46
N PRO A 103 8.62 13.08 -22.31
CA PRO A 103 8.91 12.73 -23.71
C PRO A 103 9.69 13.83 -24.44
N MET A 104 9.55 15.10 -24.01
CA MET A 104 10.40 16.20 -24.46
C MET A 104 11.86 16.05 -24.01
N VAL A 105 12.13 15.66 -22.77
CA VAL A 105 13.49 15.44 -22.27
C VAL A 105 14.16 14.24 -22.96
N VAL A 106 13.43 13.14 -23.19
CA VAL A 106 13.96 12.00 -23.95
C VAL A 106 14.26 12.38 -25.40
N ALA A 107 13.38 13.15 -26.05
CA ALA A 107 13.62 13.66 -27.39
C ALA A 107 14.83 14.59 -27.44
N LEU A 108 14.99 15.48 -26.45
CA LEU A 108 16.14 16.39 -26.35
C LEU A 108 17.45 15.61 -26.15
N VAL A 109 17.52 14.71 -25.17
CA VAL A 109 18.72 13.89 -24.91
C VAL A 109 19.06 13.03 -26.13
N GLY A 110 18.06 12.41 -26.77
CA GLY A 110 18.25 11.66 -28.01
C GLY A 110 18.81 12.53 -29.15
N MET A 111 18.33 13.76 -29.30
CA MET A 111 18.81 14.69 -30.33
C MET A 111 20.25 15.14 -30.06
N PHE A 112 20.61 15.39 -28.80
CA PHE A 112 21.99 15.74 -28.40
C PHE A 112 22.97 14.59 -28.64
N VAL A 113 22.57 13.34 -28.34
CA VAL A 113 23.41 12.16 -28.59
C VAL A 113 23.59 11.93 -30.09
N LEU A 114 22.51 12.00 -30.88
CA LEU A 114 22.59 11.87 -32.33
C LEU A 114 23.42 12.98 -32.98
N PHE A 115 23.24 14.23 -32.54
CA PHE A 115 24.02 15.37 -33.04
C PHE A 115 25.52 15.19 -32.72
N SER A 116 25.85 14.71 -31.51
CA SER A 116 27.24 14.44 -31.11
C SER A 116 27.89 13.34 -31.96
N ILE A 117 27.14 12.27 -32.30
CA ILE A 117 27.61 11.19 -33.16
C ILE A 117 27.83 11.69 -34.60
N VAL A 118 26.88 12.47 -35.14
CA VAL A 118 26.97 13.02 -36.50
C VAL A 118 28.09 14.05 -36.61
N ALA A 119 28.21 14.95 -35.63
CA ALA A 119 29.30 15.94 -35.57
C ALA A 119 30.66 15.25 -35.43
N GLY A 120 30.79 14.23 -34.57
CA GLY A 120 32.00 13.42 -34.44
C GLY A 120 32.38 12.72 -35.74
N ALA A 121 31.41 12.11 -36.44
CA ALA A 121 31.65 11.48 -37.73
C ALA A 121 32.12 12.49 -38.79
N LEU A 122 31.52 13.69 -38.84
CA LEU A 122 31.92 14.75 -39.76
C LEU A 122 33.33 15.28 -39.46
N ILE A 123 33.70 15.42 -38.19
CA ILE A 123 35.05 15.82 -37.76
C ILE A 123 36.08 14.78 -38.20
N VAL A 124 35.81 13.49 -37.96
CA VAL A 124 36.69 12.39 -38.37
C VAL A 124 36.81 12.29 -39.91
N LEU A 125 35.71 12.51 -40.63
CA LEU A 125 35.71 12.52 -42.10
C LEU A 125 36.45 13.73 -42.68
N ARG A 126 36.45 14.88 -42.00
CA ARG A 126 37.29 16.04 -42.36
C ARG A 126 38.77 15.80 -42.05
N MET A 127 39.09 15.19 -40.92
CA MET A 127 40.48 14.82 -40.56
C MET A 127 41.09 13.81 -41.55
N ARG A 128 40.29 12.93 -42.15
CA ARG A 128 40.76 12.02 -43.22
C ARG A 128 41.00 12.69 -44.58
N ARG A 129 40.47 13.89 -44.81
CA ARG A 129 40.55 14.61 -46.10
C ARG A 129 41.54 15.77 -46.10
N GLY A 130 42.06 16.16 -44.94
CA GLY A 130 43.10 17.17 -44.80
C GLY A 130 44.34 16.56 -44.16
N GLY A 131 45.29 16.15 -45.01
CA GLY A 131 46.68 16.41 -44.67
C GLY A 131 46.91 17.92 -44.74
N ASP A 132 47.85 18.40 -43.93
CA ASP A 132 48.44 19.73 -43.87
C ASP A 132 47.96 20.61 -42.69
N VAL A 133 48.97 21.19 -42.03
CA VAL A 133 49.06 21.61 -40.63
C VAL A 133 48.79 23.12 -40.46
N GLU A 134 48.31 23.48 -39.27
CA GLU A 134 48.34 24.80 -38.59
C GLU A 134 47.89 26.07 -39.33
N GLU A 135 46.95 26.78 -38.70
CA GLU A 135 47.21 28.17 -38.28
C GLU A 135 46.56 28.37 -36.91
N GLN A 136 47.40 28.81 -35.97
CA GLN A 136 47.16 29.04 -34.57
C GLN A 136 46.15 30.18 -34.36
N PHE A 137 45.07 29.91 -33.62
CA PHE A 137 44.32 31.01 -32.99
C PHE A 137 45.06 31.45 -31.74
N SER A 138 45.89 32.47 -31.91
CA SER A 138 46.51 33.24 -30.83
C SER A 138 45.43 34.00 -30.05
N GLY A 139 44.91 33.38 -28.99
CA GLY A 139 44.07 34.03 -27.97
C GLY A 139 44.56 33.63 -26.58
N GLY A 140 45.35 34.51 -25.97
CA GLY A 140 46.20 34.23 -24.81
C GLY A 140 45.47 33.84 -23.52
N LEU A 141 46.11 32.89 -22.82
CA LEU A 141 45.96 32.63 -21.39
C LEU A 141 46.51 33.81 -20.59
N THR A 142 45.67 34.52 -19.84
CA THR A 142 46.15 35.25 -18.67
C THR A 142 46.03 34.32 -17.46
N MET A 143 47.18 33.75 -17.13
CA MET A 143 47.43 32.96 -15.95
C MET A 143 47.16 33.81 -14.70
N GLN A 144 46.15 33.43 -13.91
CA GLN A 144 45.98 33.98 -12.57
C GLN A 144 47.07 33.40 -11.66
N PRO A 145 47.75 34.22 -10.84
CA PRO A 145 48.76 33.72 -9.92
C PRO A 145 48.10 32.94 -8.78
N ALA A 146 48.67 31.78 -8.50
CA ALA A 146 48.43 31.04 -7.27
C ALA A 146 48.88 31.89 -6.07
N VAL A 147 47.94 32.26 -5.20
CA VAL A 147 48.27 32.81 -3.89
C VAL A 147 48.51 31.66 -2.92
N SER A 148 49.74 31.66 -2.41
CA SER A 148 50.30 30.70 -1.46
C SER A 148 49.59 30.76 -0.11
N LEU A 149 49.31 29.58 0.42
CA LEU A 149 48.84 29.33 1.78
C LEU A 149 49.92 29.75 2.78
N THR A 150 49.62 30.69 3.67
CA THR A 150 50.26 30.74 4.99
C THR A 150 49.31 31.39 6.00
N GLU A 151 48.88 30.53 6.93
CA GLU A 151 48.87 30.78 8.37
C GLU A 151 47.60 31.29 9.08
N MET A 152 47.42 30.67 10.25
CA MET A 152 46.68 31.12 11.44
C MET A 152 45.16 30.89 11.41
N ALA A 153 44.49 30.37 12.43
CA ALA A 153 44.80 29.64 13.65
C ALA A 153 43.41 29.31 14.24
N MET A 154 43.32 28.26 15.06
CA MET A 154 42.12 27.90 15.82
C MET A 154 41.65 29.05 16.73
N PRO A 155 40.41 28.98 17.25
CA PRO A 155 40.32 28.41 18.59
C PRO A 155 39.31 27.28 18.68
N ALA A 156 39.80 26.17 19.24
CA ALA A 156 39.00 25.23 19.99
C ALA A 156 38.58 25.88 21.30
N GLN A 157 37.33 25.70 21.73
CA GLN A 157 36.80 25.34 23.07
C GLN A 157 35.26 25.41 22.94
N ALA A 158 34.43 24.48 23.40
CA ALA A 158 34.59 23.31 24.24
C ALA A 158 33.51 22.27 23.88
N ALA A 159 33.83 21.02 24.18
CA ALA A 159 32.97 19.85 24.10
C ALA A 159 31.87 19.84 25.18
N THR A 160 31.04 18.77 25.14
CA THR A 160 30.13 18.18 26.17
C THR A 160 28.68 18.18 25.66
N GLU A 161 27.97 17.06 25.43
CA GLU A 161 28.19 15.62 25.64
C GLU A 161 27.38 14.80 24.59
N LEU A 162 27.90 13.59 24.31
CA LEU A 162 27.28 12.28 24.11
C LEU A 162 25.77 12.18 23.74
N GLY A 163 25.36 11.33 22.80
CA GLY A 163 25.85 9.97 22.60
C GLY A 163 25.59 9.44 21.20
N LEU A 164 26.69 8.94 20.63
CA LEU A 164 26.78 8.06 19.49
C LEU A 164 26.36 6.64 19.90
N GLN A 165 25.69 5.93 19.00
CA GLN A 165 26.01 4.55 18.57
C GLN A 165 25.04 4.19 17.43
N THR A 166 25.45 4.06 16.16
CA THR A 166 26.11 2.89 15.53
C THR A 166 25.37 1.58 15.86
N ALA A 167 24.90 0.75 14.93
CA ALA A 167 25.59 0.27 13.75
C ALA A 167 24.65 -0.61 12.88
N THR A 168 25.06 -0.79 11.61
CA THR A 168 25.05 -2.04 10.81
C THR A 168 23.73 -2.78 10.57
N GLU A 169 23.18 -2.74 9.35
CA GLU A 169 23.49 -3.57 8.16
C GLU A 169 22.79 -4.96 8.11
N SER A 170 22.24 -5.24 6.93
CA SER A 170 22.15 -6.56 6.27
C SER A 170 20.89 -7.43 6.47
N LEU A 171 19.96 -7.28 5.51
CA LEU A 171 19.36 -8.32 4.62
C LEU A 171 19.39 -9.78 5.11
N VAL A 172 18.24 -10.48 5.20
CA VAL A 172 17.66 -11.47 4.24
C VAL A 172 16.30 -11.98 4.78
N ALA A 173 15.33 -12.20 3.88
CA ALA A 173 13.96 -12.66 4.11
C ALA A 173 13.81 -14.18 4.40
N ALA A 174 12.75 -14.56 5.13
CA ALA A 174 11.63 -15.43 4.67
C ALA A 174 10.58 -15.70 5.78
N ASP A 175 9.31 -15.38 5.47
CA ASP A 175 7.99 -15.85 5.99
C ASP A 175 7.54 -15.65 7.47
N PRO A 176 6.22 -15.63 7.77
CA PRO A 176 5.13 -14.86 7.17
C PRO A 176 4.47 -13.89 8.18
N VAL A 177 3.77 -12.92 7.60
CA VAL A 177 2.90 -11.87 8.15
C VAL A 177 2.27 -12.16 9.52
N ALA A 178 2.71 -11.38 10.52
CA ALA A 178 1.89 -10.94 11.65
C ALA A 178 1.86 -9.41 11.61
N THR A 179 0.67 -8.85 11.82
CA THR A 179 0.37 -7.42 11.86
C THR A 179 1.33 -6.66 12.79
N PRO A 180 1.64 -5.38 12.49
CA PRO A 180 2.63 -4.62 13.24
C PRO A 180 2.21 -4.51 14.71
N ASP A 181 3.17 -4.84 15.57
CA ASP A 181 3.11 -4.82 17.02
C ASP A 181 2.29 -3.64 17.57
N ALA A 182 1.06 -3.93 18.01
CA ALA A 182 0.46 -3.16 19.10
C ALA A 182 1.31 -3.48 20.33
N GLU A 183 2.30 -2.64 20.62
CA GLU A 183 3.14 -2.79 21.80
C GLU A 183 2.26 -2.94 23.04
N PRO A 184 2.61 -3.85 23.99
CA PRO A 184 1.81 -4.02 25.19
C PRO A 184 1.83 -2.74 26.03
N GLU A 185 0.76 -1.95 25.95
CA GLU A 185 0.64 -0.71 26.70
C GLU A 185 0.28 -1.02 28.16
N GLN A 186 1.14 -0.58 29.09
CA GLN A 186 0.87 -0.60 30.53
C GLN A 186 0.70 0.84 31.04
N TRP A 187 -0.42 1.14 31.71
CA TRP A 187 -0.67 2.47 32.27
C TRP A 187 -1.34 2.40 33.65
N VAL A 188 -1.33 3.53 34.37
CA VAL A 188 -2.01 3.69 35.66
C VAL A 188 -3.12 4.73 35.51
N ASP A 189 -4.33 4.42 35.96
CA ASP A 189 -5.46 5.35 35.89
C ASP A 189 -5.49 6.37 37.05
N GLU A 190 -6.44 7.30 37.01
CA GLU A 190 -6.63 8.33 38.04
C GLU A 190 -6.93 7.75 39.44
N ASN A 191 -7.41 6.51 39.51
CA ASN A 191 -7.69 5.80 40.75
C ASN A 191 -6.47 4.99 41.26
N GLY A 192 -5.35 5.03 40.54
CA GLY A 192 -4.12 4.31 40.88
C GLY A 192 -4.12 2.83 40.47
N VAL A 193 -5.06 2.39 39.64
CA VAL A 193 -5.13 1.00 39.14
C VAL A 193 -4.21 0.82 37.94
N THR A 194 -3.41 -0.25 37.93
CA THR A 194 -2.50 -0.56 36.83
C THR A 194 -3.18 -1.47 35.81
N TRP A 195 -3.12 -1.08 34.55
CA TRP A 195 -3.74 -1.73 33.40
C TRP A 195 -2.68 -2.22 32.41
N HIS A 196 -2.96 -3.30 31.70
CA HIS A 196 -2.11 -3.86 30.65
C HIS A 196 -2.98 -4.33 29.48
N ARG A 197 -2.72 -3.80 28.29
CA ARG A 197 -3.36 -4.23 27.04
C ARG A 197 -2.48 -5.27 26.35
N GLN A 198 -3.03 -6.47 26.19
CA GLN A 198 -2.37 -7.51 25.42
C GLN A 198 -2.50 -7.25 23.90
N PRO A 199 -1.62 -7.82 23.06
CA PRO A 199 -1.68 -7.65 21.60
C PRO A 199 -2.96 -8.18 20.94
N ASP A 200 -3.67 -9.10 21.61
CA ASP A 200 -4.99 -9.61 21.20
C ASP A 200 -6.16 -8.66 21.54
N GLY A 201 -5.87 -7.49 22.12
CA GLY A 201 -6.85 -6.49 22.53
C GLY A 201 -7.42 -6.71 23.93
N VAL A 202 -7.08 -7.80 24.62
CA VAL A 202 -7.58 -8.10 25.97
C VAL A 202 -6.98 -7.14 26.99
N LEU A 203 -7.86 -6.50 27.76
CA LEU A 203 -7.48 -5.59 28.83
C LEU A 203 -7.38 -6.36 30.16
N LEU A 204 -6.21 -6.31 30.79
CA LEU A 204 -5.94 -6.88 32.11
C LEU A 204 -5.74 -5.75 33.14
N ARG A 205 -6.21 -5.97 34.37
CA ARG A 205 -5.92 -5.11 35.54
C ARG A 205 -5.06 -5.85 36.56
N TRP A 206 -4.19 -5.11 37.24
CA TRP A 206 -3.36 -5.66 38.32
C TRP A 206 -4.08 -5.55 39.67
N ASN A 207 -4.22 -6.67 40.38
CA ASN A 207 -4.89 -6.70 41.69
C ASN A 207 -3.91 -6.72 42.89
N GLY A 208 -2.60 -6.66 42.65
CA GLY A 208 -1.56 -6.76 43.69
C GLY A 208 -0.83 -8.11 43.72
N GLU A 209 -1.45 -9.17 43.20
CA GLU A 209 -0.90 -10.54 43.17
C GLU A 209 -0.78 -11.07 41.74
N ALA A 210 -1.73 -10.74 40.87
CA ALA A 210 -1.78 -11.20 39.48
C ALA A 210 -2.53 -10.22 38.56
N TRP A 211 -2.41 -10.46 37.25
CA TRP A 211 -3.20 -9.81 36.22
C TRP A 211 -4.53 -10.54 36.00
N GLU A 212 -5.65 -9.82 36.02
CA GLU A 212 -6.99 -10.37 35.82
C GLU A 212 -7.76 -9.62 34.72
N PRO A 213 -8.67 -10.29 33.97
CA PRO A 213 -9.46 -9.64 32.93
C PRO A 213 -10.33 -8.51 33.46
N ALA A 214 -10.37 -7.40 32.71
CA ALA A 214 -11.32 -6.32 32.93
C ALA A 214 -12.74 -6.81 32.57
N SER A 215 -13.56 -7.10 33.59
CA SER A 215 -15.00 -7.37 33.42
C SER A 215 -15.80 -6.10 33.22
#